data_AF-A0A3D1E7G8-F1
#
_entry.id   AF-A0A3D1E7G8-F1
#
_cell.length_a   1.000
_cell.length_b   1.000
_cell.length_c   1.000
_cell.angle_alpha   90.00
_cell.angle_beta   90.00
_cell.angle_gamma   90.00
#
_symmetry.space_group_name_H-M   'P 1'
#
loop_
_entity.id
_entity.type
_entity.pdbx_description
1 polymer ?
#
loop_
_entity_poly.entity_id
_entity_poly.type
_entity_poly.pdbx_seq_one_letter_code
_entity_poly.pdbx_strand_id
1 'polypeptide(L)'
;EPFIEGYYQAGALEKGDKLYRDLIAQYQDHLDYYGQLPIKEQSRMIQDIVGDLDSYRTAFELWAAFHPEDQWFEESATFSSYIERFSHFYSQDETPVDLEDRPTDTLGQ
;
A
#
# COMPACT_ATOMS: atom_id res chain seq x y z
N GLU A 1 -6.56 -9.33 5.29
CA GLU A 1 -6.24 -10.04 6.55
C GLU A 1 -7.50 -10.51 7.26
N PRO A 2 -7.68 -11.83 7.51
CA PRO A 2 -8.95 -12.38 7.96
C PRO A 2 -9.37 -11.93 9.37
N PHE A 3 -8.41 -11.65 10.26
CA PHE A 3 -8.70 -11.20 11.62
C PHE A 3 -9.20 -9.75 11.66
N ILE A 4 -8.58 -8.85 10.90
CA ILE A 4 -9.00 -7.45 10.78
C ILE A 4 -10.39 -7.36 10.15
N GLU A 5 -10.59 -8.07 9.03
CA GLU A 5 -11.87 -8.10 8.32
C GLU A 5 -13.01 -8.58 9.22
N GLY A 6 -12.78 -9.62 10.02
CA GLY A 6 -13.77 -10.13 10.98
C GLY A 6 -14.20 -9.11 12.04
N TYR A 7 -13.28 -8.26 12.52
CA TYR A 7 -13.64 -7.19 13.46
C TYR A 7 -14.47 -6.10 12.78
N TYR A 8 -14.12 -5.70 11.56
CA TYR A 8 -14.88 -4.69 10.83
C TYR A 8 -16.28 -5.17 10.45
N GLN A 9 -16.42 -6.42 9.96
CA GLN A 9 -17.72 -7.02 9.66
C GLN A 9 -18.61 -7.15 10.90
N ALA A 10 -18.02 -7.31 12.09
CA ALA A 10 -18.74 -7.33 13.36
C ALA A 10 -19.06 -5.93 13.93
N GLY A 11 -18.68 -4.84 13.24
CA GLY A 11 -18.87 -3.46 13.67
C GLY A 11 -17.91 -3.02 14.80
N ALA A 12 -16.88 -3.81 15.10
CA ALA A 12 -15.91 -3.53 16.14
C ALA A 12 -14.72 -2.71 15.60
N LEU A 13 -15.01 -1.51 15.09
CA LEU A 13 -14.06 -0.66 14.37
C LEU A 13 -12.77 -0.40 15.17
N GLU A 14 -12.86 -0.01 16.44
CA GLU A 14 -11.68 0.28 17.27
C GLU A 14 -10.71 -0.90 17.40
N LYS A 15 -11.24 -2.13 17.43
CA LYS A 15 -10.43 -3.35 17.52
C LYS A 15 -9.81 -3.69 16.16
N GLY A 16 -10.56 -3.51 15.08
CA GLY A 16 -10.04 -3.64 13.72
C GLY A 16 -8.91 -2.64 13.47
N ASP A 17 -9.11 -1.38 13.82
CA ASP A 17 -8.12 -0.31 13.67
C ASP A 17 -6.85 -0.56 14.46
N LYS A 18 -6.98 -1.10 15.68
CA LYS A 18 -5.81 -1.47 16.48
C LYS A 18 -4.98 -2.51 15.74
N LEU A 19 -5.61 -3.57 15.24
CA LEU A 19 -4.90 -4.62 14.51
C LEU A 19 -4.32 -4.13 13.18
N TYR A 20 -5.07 -3.28 12.46
CA TYR A 20 -4.59 -2.61 11.26
C TYR A 20 -3.32 -1.80 11.54
N ARG A 21 -3.32 -0.95 12.58
CA ARG A 21 -2.14 -0.15 12.93
C ARG A 21 -0.94 -1.02 13.33
N ASP A 22 -1.18 -2.06 14.13
CA ASP A 22 -0.12 -3.00 14.53
C ASP A 22 0.50 -3.68 13.29
N LEU A 23 -0.33 -4.05 12.30
CA LEU A 23 0.13 -4.67 11.06
C LEU A 23 0.88 -3.69 10.15
N ILE A 24 0.32 -2.50 9.92
CA ILE A 24 0.96 -1.49 9.07
C ILE A 24 2.32 -1.10 9.64
N ALA A 25 2.43 -0.94 10.96
CA ALA A 25 3.71 -0.66 11.62
C ALA A 25 4.77 -1.74 11.31
N GLN A 26 4.38 -3.01 11.25
CA GLN A 26 5.30 -4.09 10.90
C GLN A 26 5.82 -3.95 9.45
N TYR A 27 4.94 -3.67 8.48
CA TYR A 27 5.37 -3.46 7.10
C TYR A 27 6.23 -2.21 6.97
N GLN A 28 5.88 -1.12 7.66
CA GLN A 28 6.67 0.12 7.70
C GLN A 28 8.08 -0.14 8.25
N ASP A 29 8.21 -0.87 9.36
CA ASP A 29 9.50 -1.25 9.96
C ASP A 29 10.37 -2.05 8.98
N HIS A 30 9.79 -3.02 8.27
CA HIS A 30 10.49 -3.79 7.26
C HIS A 30 10.96 -2.91 6.09
N LEU A 31 10.07 -2.09 5.55
CA LEU A 31 10.35 -1.19 4.42
C LEU A 31 11.37 -0.10 4.78
N ASP A 32 11.36 0.39 6.03
CA ASP A 32 12.38 1.29 6.54
C ASP A 32 13.73 0.60 6.66
N TYR A 33 13.77 -0.65 7.14
CA TYR A 33 14.99 -1.44 7.18
C TYR A 33 15.57 -1.65 5.78
N TYR A 34 14.76 -2.09 4.81
CA TYR A 34 15.24 -2.29 3.43
C TYR A 34 15.73 -0.99 2.81
N GLY A 35 15.02 0.12 3.04
CA GLY A 35 15.36 1.44 2.51
C GLY A 35 16.72 1.99 2.98
N GLN A 36 17.24 1.47 4.10
CA GLN A 36 18.56 1.84 4.62
C GLN A 36 19.72 1.02 4.02
N LEU A 37 19.42 -0.07 3.32
CA LEU A 37 20.43 -0.95 2.74
C LEU A 37 21.01 -0.38 1.44
N PRO A 38 22.25 -0.75 1.06
CA PRO A 38 22.75 -0.48 -0.29
C PRO A 38 21.87 -1.12 -1.36
N ILE A 39 21.74 -0.48 -2.53
CA ILE A 39 20.90 -0.95 -3.65
C ILE A 39 21.13 -2.43 -4.00
N LYS A 40 22.38 -2.90 -4.00
CA LYS A 40 22.71 -4.30 -4.26
C LYS A 40 22.05 -5.27 -3.28
N GLU A 41 21.96 -4.90 -2.01
CA GLU A 41 21.30 -5.71 -0.99
C GLU A 41 19.78 -5.57 -1.08
N GLN A 42 19.25 -4.37 -1.38
CA GLN A 42 17.83 -4.19 -1.69
C GLN A 42 17.40 -5.10 -2.86
N SER A 43 18.19 -5.19 -3.93
CA SER A 43 17.90 -6.09 -5.08
C SER A 43 17.83 -7.56 -4.69
N ARG A 44 18.60 -7.99 -3.69
CA ARG A 44 18.54 -9.38 -3.17
C ARG A 44 17.27 -9.66 -2.39
N MET A 45 16.68 -8.61 -1.82
CA MET A 45 15.46 -8.66 -0.99
C MET A 45 14.23 -8.18 -1.78
N ILE A 46 14.31 -8.08 -3.11
CA ILE A 46 13.25 -7.48 -3.92
C ILE A 46 11.90 -8.20 -3.75
N GLN A 47 11.90 -9.53 -3.60
CA GLN A 47 10.67 -10.28 -3.37
C GLN A 47 10.03 -9.94 -2.02
N ASP A 48 10.84 -9.71 -0.99
CA ASP A 48 10.36 -9.33 0.34
C ASP A 48 9.83 -7.89 0.33
N ILE A 49 10.55 -6.96 -0.32
CA ILE A 49 10.12 -5.56 -0.51
C ILE A 49 8.76 -5.50 -1.22
N VAL A 50 8.62 -6.21 -2.35
CA VAL A 50 7.37 -6.25 -3.11
C VAL A 50 6.26 -6.90 -2.30
N GLY A 51 6.55 -7.96 -1.56
CA GLY A 51 5.59 -8.63 -0.69
C GLY A 51 5.07 -7.73 0.43
N ASP A 52 5.96 -6.99 1.11
CA ASP A 52 5.58 -6.05 2.16
C ASP A 52 4.79 -4.85 1.59
N LEU A 53 5.14 -4.35 0.40
CA LEU A 53 4.37 -3.29 -0.29
C LEU A 53 2.95 -3.76 -0.69
N ASP A 54 2.81 -4.96 -1.24
CA ASP A 54 1.51 -5.53 -1.62
C ASP A 54 0.64 -5.81 -0.40
N SER A 55 1.25 -6.31 0.67
CA SER A 55 0.56 -6.61 1.92
C SER A 55 0.13 -5.33 2.64
N TYR A 56 0.97 -4.28 2.63
CA TYR A 56 0.58 -2.94 3.08
C TYR A 56 -0.63 -2.46 2.28
N ARG A 57 -0.54 -2.43 0.93
CA ARG A 57 -1.66 -1.99 0.07
C ARG A 57 -2.95 -2.72 0.40
N THR A 58 -2.91 -4.05 0.48
CA THR A 58 -4.08 -4.88 0.79
C THR A 58 -4.68 -4.54 2.16
N ALA A 59 -3.84 -4.31 3.17
CA ALA A 59 -4.31 -3.91 4.49
C ALA A 59 -4.92 -2.50 4.49
N PHE A 60 -4.31 -1.56 3.79
CA PHE A 60 -4.83 -0.20 3.61
C PHE A 60 -6.18 -0.21 2.89
N GLU A 61 -6.32 -0.93 1.78
CA GLU A 61 -7.59 -1.08 1.05
C GLU A 61 -8.68 -1.70 1.92
N LEU A 62 -8.34 -2.69 2.75
CA LEU A 62 -9.27 -3.28 3.72
C LEU A 62 -9.71 -2.26 4.77
N TRP A 63 -8.80 -1.48 5.36
CA TRP A 63 -9.15 -0.45 6.34
C TRP A 63 -10.00 0.65 5.68
N ALA A 64 -9.60 1.13 4.50
CA ALA A 64 -10.28 2.14 3.72
C ALA A 64 -11.74 1.75 3.43
N ALA A 65 -12.03 0.48 3.11
CA ALA A 65 -13.39 0.01 2.83
C ALA A 65 -14.39 0.21 3.98
N PHE A 66 -13.93 0.42 5.21
CA PHE A 66 -14.77 0.66 6.39
C PHE A 66 -14.69 2.09 6.95
N HIS A 67 -13.93 2.98 6.30
CA HIS A 67 -13.67 4.34 6.76
C HIS A 67 -14.03 5.37 5.68
N PRO A 68 -14.46 6.59 6.07
CA PRO A 68 -14.74 7.64 5.10
C PRO A 68 -13.45 8.12 4.41
N GLU A 69 -13.58 8.49 3.15
CA GLU A 69 -12.46 8.84 2.25
C GLU A 69 -11.63 10.04 2.74
N ASP A 70 -12.24 10.96 3.49
CA ASP A 70 -11.55 12.12 4.07
C ASP A 70 -10.48 11.74 5.11
N GLN A 71 -10.47 10.50 5.60
CA GLN A 71 -9.45 9.97 6.50
C GLN A 71 -8.26 9.32 5.76
N TRP A 72 -8.36 9.10 4.45
CA TRP A 72 -7.35 8.33 3.71
C TRP A 72 -6.14 9.15 3.30
N PHE A 73 -6.23 10.48 3.33
CA PHE A 73 -5.19 11.35 2.76
C PHE A 73 -3.80 11.13 3.38
N GLU A 74 -3.71 11.10 4.71
CA GLU A 74 -2.41 10.92 5.40
C GLU A 74 -1.85 9.51 5.21
N GLU A 75 -2.72 8.50 5.31
CA GLU A 75 -2.36 7.08 5.13
C GLU A 75 -1.90 6.80 3.69
N SER A 76 -2.62 7.32 2.70
CA SER A 76 -2.27 7.18 1.27
C SER A 76 -0.99 7.92 0.91
N ALA A 77 -0.75 9.11 1.47
CA ALA A 77 0.49 9.85 1.29
C ALA A 77 1.68 9.09 1.90
N THR A 78 1.50 8.49 3.07
CA THR A 78 2.52 7.65 3.72
C THR A 78 2.85 6.43 2.87
N PHE A 79 1.85 5.68 2.41
CA PHE A 79 2.05 4.54 1.52
C PHE A 79 2.74 4.94 0.20
N SER A 80 2.33 6.05 -0.41
CA SER A 80 2.94 6.58 -1.63
C SER A 80 4.44 6.89 -1.45
N SER A 81 4.84 7.36 -0.27
CA SER A 81 6.25 7.61 0.03
C SER A 81 7.10 6.34 0.04
N TYR A 82 6.54 5.20 0.46
CA TYR A 82 7.21 3.90 0.39
C TYR A 82 7.32 3.41 -1.06
N ILE A 83 6.28 3.57 -1.87
CA ILE A 83 6.33 3.24 -3.30
C ILE A 83 7.43 4.03 -3.99
N GLU A 84 7.48 5.35 -3.76
CA GLU A 84 8.50 6.22 -4.36
C GLU A 84 9.91 5.83 -3.91
N ARG A 85 10.10 5.47 -2.63
CA ARG A 85 11.40 5.03 -2.12
C ARG A 85 11.97 3.83 -2.90
N PHE A 86 11.10 2.92 -3.36
CA PHE A 86 11.49 1.71 -4.10
C PHE A 86 11.24 1.81 -5.61
N SER A 87 10.89 2.99 -6.14
CA SER A 87 10.53 3.22 -7.55
C SER A 87 11.61 2.79 -8.54
N HIS A 88 12.88 2.88 -8.13
CA HIS A 88 14.05 2.50 -8.93
C HIS A 88 14.08 1.02 -9.37
N PHE A 89 13.27 0.14 -8.77
CA PHE A 89 13.06 -1.23 -9.23
C PHE A 89 12.08 -1.35 -10.39
N TYR A 90 11.24 -0.35 -10.62
CA TYR A 90 10.21 -0.34 -11.66
C TYR A 90 10.57 0.62 -12.80
N SER A 91 11.29 1.70 -12.50
CA SER A 91 11.62 2.75 -13.48
C SER A 91 12.58 2.33 -14.61
N GLN A 92 13.17 1.12 -14.59
CA GLN A 92 14.03 0.63 -15.67
C GLN A 92 13.34 -0.29 -16.68
N ASP A 93 12.13 -0.80 -16.37
CA ASP A 93 11.41 -1.75 -17.22
C ASP A 93 10.07 -1.21 -17.79
N GLU A 94 9.67 0.02 -17.44
CA GLU A 94 8.50 0.65 -18.03
C GLU A 94 8.87 1.32 -19.36
N THR A 95 8.76 0.56 -20.45
CA THR A 95 8.25 1.17 -21.69
C THR A 95 6.97 1.92 -21.31
N PRO A 96 6.80 3.21 -21.65
CA PRO A 96 5.61 3.95 -21.27
C PRO A 96 4.39 3.17 -21.74
N VAL A 97 3.60 2.65 -20.81
CA VAL A 97 2.24 2.21 -21.13
C VAL A 97 1.52 3.51 -21.44
N ASP A 98 1.32 3.74 -22.73
CA ASP A 98 0.54 4.84 -23.24
C ASP A 98 -0.87 4.76 -22.63
N LEU A 99 -1.10 5.58 -21.60
CA LEU A 99 -2.37 5.70 -20.91
C LEU A 99 -3.38 6.54 -21.71
N GLU A 100 -3.09 6.91 -22.97
CA GLU A 100 -4.00 7.68 -23.83
C GLU A 100 -5.19 6.88 -24.36
N ASP A 101 -5.28 5.56 -24.16
CA ASP A 101 -6.41 4.75 -24.67
C ASP A 101 -7.38 4.27 -23.57
N ARG A 102 -7.64 5.12 -22.57
CA ARG A 102 -8.87 5.00 -21.78
C ARG A 102 -9.95 5.81 -22.50
N PRO A 103 -10.96 5.19 -23.14
CA PRO A 103 -12.12 5.95 -23.58
C PRO A 103 -12.74 6.60 -22.35
N THR A 104 -12.63 7.92 -22.25
CA THR A 104 -13.46 8.75 -21.38
C THR A 104 -14.90 8.63 -21.87
N ASP A 105 -15.58 7.57 -21.45
CA ASP A 105 -17.03 7.49 -21.52
C ASP A 105 -17.58 8.58 -20.58
N THR A 106 -17.81 9.74 -21.19
CA THR A 106 -18.44 10.89 -20.54
C THR A 106 -19.93 10.63 -20.58
N LEU A 107 -20.47 10.03 -19.51
CA LEU A 107 -21.91 9.98 -19.32
C LEU A 107 -22.44 11.35 -18.89
N GLY A 108 -23.22 11.97 -19.79
CA GLY A 108 -24.37 12.78 -19.42
C GLY A 108 -24.31 14.26 -19.74
N GLN A 109 -24.97 14.64 -20.84
CA GLN A 109 -26.06 15.64 -20.90
C GLN A 109 -27.11 15.13 -21.90
#